data_AF-A0A8J5LWI3-F1
#
_entry.id   AF-A0A8J5LWI3-F1
#
_cell.length_a   1.000
_cell.length_b   1.000
_cell.length_c   1.000
_cell.angle_alpha   90.00
_cell.angle_beta   90.00
_cell.angle_gamma   90.00
#
_symmetry.space_group_name_H-M   'P 1'
#
loop_
_entity.id
_entity.type
_entity.pdbx_description
1 polymer ?
#
loop_
_entity_poly.entity_id
_entity_poly.type
_entity_poly.pdbx_seq_one_letter_code
_entity_poly.pdbx_strand_id
1 'polypeptide(L)'
;MSFSFQELSRFWNIGYIVKKNFLSEDLCDRAFEGVKRLDYRPIVRKVHASMLDVYRRQVSMAVEDATAIKEVHDRVADSAEGSNNLWEVNMDTWHTIRSVPGGKTQAVHRDFPSFQISRVYLRHHAVQGSVIIAIMNGTLFHVYPRCIGGQPEKGKRLTLQ
;
A
#
# COMPACT_ATOMS: atom_id res chain seq x y z
N MET A 1 -10.99 -13.23 -6.26
CA MET A 1 -9.79 -14.09 -6.42
C MET A 1 -9.00 -13.99 -5.13
N SER A 2 -8.96 -15.04 -4.29
CA SER A 2 -8.27 -15.02 -3.00
C SER A 2 -6.74 -15.21 -3.13
N PHE A 3 -6.02 -14.99 -2.04
CA PHE A 3 -4.64 -15.40 -1.88
C PHE A 3 -4.58 -16.89 -1.55
N SER A 4 -3.69 -17.60 -2.22
CA SER A 4 -3.37 -18.99 -1.89
C SER A 4 -2.71 -19.09 -0.51
N PHE A 5 -2.77 -20.28 0.08
CA PHE A 5 -2.05 -20.58 1.32
C PHE A 5 -0.54 -20.27 1.23
N GLN A 6 0.08 -20.51 0.07
CA GLN A 6 1.51 -20.21 -0.14
C GLN A 6 1.78 -18.71 -0.16
N GLU A 7 0.89 -17.91 -0.76
CA GLU A 7 0.97 -16.45 -0.73
C GLU A 7 0.82 -15.93 0.70
N LEU A 8 -0.23 -16.35 1.42
CA LEU A 8 -0.42 -15.97 2.82
C LEU A 8 0.76 -16.38 3.70
N SER A 9 1.31 -17.58 3.52
CA SER A 9 2.52 -18.02 4.22
C SER A 9 3.71 -17.11 3.91
N ARG A 10 3.85 -16.61 2.67
CA ARG A 10 4.89 -15.63 2.33
C ARG A 10 4.64 -14.29 3.01
N PHE A 11 3.39 -13.81 3.08
CA PHE A 11 3.09 -12.58 3.82
C PHE A 11 3.59 -12.65 5.26
N TRP A 12 3.31 -13.75 5.96
CA TRP A 12 3.73 -13.91 7.36
C TRP A 12 5.24 -14.05 7.54
N ASN A 13 5.92 -14.75 6.62
CA ASN A 13 7.35 -15.00 6.73
C ASN A 13 8.23 -13.86 6.17
N ILE A 14 7.74 -13.12 5.17
CA ILE A 14 8.49 -12.09 4.44
C ILE A 14 8.01 -10.68 4.79
N GLY A 15 6.74 -10.51 5.17
CA GLY A 15 6.13 -9.22 5.49
C GLY A 15 5.38 -8.55 4.35
N TYR A 16 5.35 -9.16 3.14
CA TYR A 16 4.55 -8.69 2.02
C TYR A 16 4.34 -9.81 0.99
N ILE A 17 3.36 -9.61 0.09
CA ILE A 17 3.15 -10.38 -1.14
C ILE A 17 3.08 -9.38 -2.30
N VAL A 18 3.52 -9.80 -3.49
CA VAL A 18 3.32 -9.04 -4.73
C VAL A 18 2.46 -9.87 -5.67
N LYS A 19 1.34 -9.31 -6.12
CA LYS A 19 0.47 -9.95 -7.10
C LYS A 19 0.49 -9.15 -8.39
N LYS A 20 1.13 -9.71 -9.42
CA LYS A 20 1.19 -9.12 -10.75
C LYS A 20 -0.14 -9.30 -11.47
N ASN A 21 -0.49 -8.36 -12.34
CA ASN A 21 -1.70 -8.40 -13.17
C ASN A 21 -2.98 -8.58 -12.33
N PHE A 22 -3.00 -7.99 -11.13
CA PHE A 22 -4.16 -8.05 -10.24
C PHE A 22 -5.35 -7.29 -10.83
N LEU A 23 -5.06 -6.14 -11.46
CA LEU A 23 -5.99 -5.31 -12.23
C LEU A 23 -5.73 -5.48 -13.73
N SER A 24 -6.75 -5.23 -14.56
CA SER A 24 -6.57 -5.09 -16.01
C SER A 24 -5.89 -3.77 -16.36
N GLU A 25 -5.26 -3.70 -17.52
CA GLU A 25 -4.66 -2.45 -18.03
C GLU A 25 -5.73 -1.34 -18.16
N ASP A 26 -6.92 -1.66 -18.69
CA ASP A 26 -8.05 -0.72 -18.77
C ASP A 26 -8.44 -0.13 -17.40
N LEU A 27 -8.53 -0.98 -16.37
CA LEU A 27 -8.89 -0.51 -15.03
C LEU A 27 -7.78 0.36 -14.44
N CYS A 28 -6.51 0.04 -14.68
CA CYS A 28 -5.40 0.90 -14.30
C CYS A 28 -5.46 2.26 -14.98
N ASP A 29 -5.75 2.31 -16.28
CA ASP A 29 -5.86 3.55 -17.05
C ASP A 29 -7.03 4.40 -16.57
N ARG A 30 -8.22 3.82 -16.39
CA ARG A 30 -9.39 4.53 -15.85
C ARG A 30 -9.15 5.04 -14.43
N ALA A 31 -8.50 4.24 -13.57
CA ALA A 31 -8.14 4.65 -12.22
C ALA A 31 -7.15 5.82 -12.26
N PHE A 32 -6.11 5.74 -13.10
CA PHE A 32 -5.14 6.81 -13.28
C PHE A 32 -5.79 8.11 -13.77
N GLU A 33 -6.67 8.02 -14.77
CA GLU A 33 -7.43 9.15 -15.31
C GLU A 33 -8.27 9.84 -14.23
N GLY A 34 -8.90 9.07 -13.34
CA GLY A 34 -9.69 9.59 -12.22
C GLY A 34 -8.86 10.35 -11.18
N VAL A 35 -7.60 9.98 -10.98
CA VAL A 35 -6.76 10.56 -9.91
C VAL A 35 -5.72 11.58 -10.40
N LYS A 36 -5.44 11.67 -11.69
CA LYS A 36 -4.32 12.48 -12.21
C LYS A 36 -4.45 13.98 -11.97
N ARG A 37 -5.68 14.50 -11.84
CA ARG A 37 -6.00 15.93 -11.69
C ARG A 37 -6.39 16.36 -10.27
N LEU A 38 -6.30 15.46 -9.29
CA LEU A 38 -6.60 15.78 -7.89
C LEU A 38 -5.61 16.81 -7.32
N ASP A 39 -6.02 17.52 -6.26
CA ASP A 39 -5.18 18.53 -5.60
C ASP A 39 -4.18 17.89 -4.63
N TYR A 40 -3.07 17.40 -5.18
CA TYR A 40 -2.03 16.73 -4.42
C TYR A 40 -1.23 17.69 -3.52
N ARG A 41 -1.07 17.32 -2.25
CA ARG A 41 -0.26 18.06 -1.27
C ARG A 41 1.04 17.32 -0.94
N PRO A 42 2.17 18.03 -0.77
CA PRO A 42 3.43 17.40 -0.35
C PRO A 42 3.30 16.65 0.98
N ILE A 43 4.00 15.52 1.12
CA ILE A 43 4.06 14.73 2.37
C ILE A 43 5.49 14.63 2.90
N VAL A 44 5.65 14.24 4.16
CA VAL A 44 6.98 14.10 4.78
C VAL A 44 7.78 12.94 4.18
N ARG A 45 9.09 13.14 3.97
CA ARG A 45 10.01 12.06 3.53
C ARG A 45 10.35 11.09 4.66
N LYS A 46 10.35 11.55 5.90
CA LYS A 46 10.70 10.79 7.09
C LYS A 46 9.58 10.97 8.11
N VAL A 47 9.12 9.86 8.69
CA VAL A 47 8.10 9.87 9.75
C VAL A 47 8.59 10.78 10.89
N HIS A 48 7.71 11.66 11.36
CA HIS A 48 7.98 12.71 12.36
C HIS A 48 8.93 13.84 11.93
N ALA A 49 9.28 13.98 10.65
CA ALA A 49 9.97 15.18 10.18
C ALA A 49 9.00 16.36 10.05
N SER A 50 9.50 17.58 10.30
CA SER A 50 8.76 18.82 10.08
C SER A 50 8.77 19.29 8.62
N MET A 51 9.77 18.84 7.83
CA MET A 51 9.95 19.26 6.44
C MET A 51 9.19 18.35 5.48
N LEU A 52 8.36 18.97 4.62
CA LEU A 52 7.64 18.28 3.54
C LEU A 52 8.57 17.97 2.36
N ASP A 53 8.32 16.84 1.70
CA ASP A 53 8.97 16.40 0.48
C ASP A 53 8.18 16.89 -0.73
N VAL A 54 8.64 17.95 -1.38
CA VAL A 54 7.95 18.50 -2.58
C VAL A 54 7.88 17.51 -3.74
N TYR A 55 8.73 16.48 -3.72
CA TYR A 55 8.82 15.44 -4.75
C TYR A 55 7.85 14.27 -4.53
N ARG A 56 7.19 14.20 -3.37
CA ARG A 56 6.19 13.18 -3.07
C ARG A 56 4.94 13.83 -2.52
N ARG A 57 3.82 13.58 -3.19
CA ARG A 57 2.55 14.23 -2.87
C ARG A 57 1.47 13.20 -2.68
N GLN A 58 0.48 13.51 -1.86
CA GLN A 58 -0.63 12.63 -1.53
C GLN A 58 -1.94 13.42 -1.57
N VAL A 59 -3.01 12.69 -1.83
CA VAL A 59 -4.39 13.17 -1.67
C VAL A 59 -5.23 12.05 -1.07
N SER A 60 -6.06 12.37 -0.09
CA SER A 60 -7.09 11.46 0.42
C SER A 60 -8.25 11.42 -0.55
N MET A 61 -8.88 10.25 -0.66
CA MET A 61 -9.91 10.03 -1.67
C MET A 61 -11.19 9.50 -1.02
N ALA A 62 -12.31 10.07 -1.42
CA ALA A 62 -13.61 9.44 -1.25
C ALA A 62 -13.78 8.41 -2.37
N VAL A 63 -13.71 7.13 -2.04
CA VAL A 63 -13.79 6.03 -3.02
C VAL A 63 -15.15 6.00 -3.72
N GLU A 64 -16.22 6.33 -2.99
CA GLU A 64 -17.61 6.26 -3.48
C GLU A 64 -17.84 7.15 -4.72
N ASP A 65 -17.15 8.29 -4.79
CA ASP A 65 -17.32 9.27 -5.86
C ASP A 65 -16.50 8.95 -7.12
N ALA A 66 -15.64 7.92 -7.08
CA ALA A 66 -14.70 7.58 -8.15
C ALA A 66 -14.93 6.16 -8.67
N THR A 67 -15.72 6.00 -9.74
CA THR A 67 -16.18 4.70 -10.26
C THR A 67 -15.06 3.67 -10.46
N ALA A 68 -13.94 4.05 -11.08
CA ALA A 68 -12.82 3.12 -11.30
C ALA A 68 -12.09 2.76 -10.00
N ILE A 69 -12.00 3.69 -9.06
CA ILE A 69 -11.34 3.46 -7.76
C ILE A 69 -12.23 2.59 -6.87
N LYS A 70 -13.54 2.76 -6.94
CA LYS A 70 -14.51 1.86 -6.33
C LYS A 70 -14.38 0.44 -6.87
N GLU A 71 -14.29 0.27 -8.18
CA GLU A 71 -14.06 -1.04 -8.80
C GLU A 71 -12.73 -1.69 -8.34
N VAL A 72 -11.67 -0.88 -8.18
CA VAL A 72 -10.41 -1.33 -7.59
C VAL A 72 -10.60 -1.73 -6.12
N HIS A 73 -11.32 -0.92 -5.32
CA HIS A 73 -11.63 -1.22 -3.94
C HIS A 73 -12.36 -2.56 -3.81
N ASP A 74 -13.46 -2.74 -4.54
CA ASP A 74 -14.30 -3.94 -4.49
C ASP A 74 -13.45 -5.18 -4.79
N ARG A 75 -12.58 -5.11 -5.81
CA ARG A 75 -11.69 -6.22 -6.16
C ARG A 75 -10.66 -6.55 -5.07
N VAL A 76 -10.15 -5.54 -4.36
CA VAL A 76 -9.25 -5.75 -3.21
C VAL A 76 -10.01 -6.32 -2.02
N ALA A 77 -11.20 -5.81 -1.73
CA ALA A 77 -12.07 -6.28 -0.65
C ALA A 77 -12.44 -7.75 -0.86
N ASP A 78 -12.91 -8.12 -2.06
CA ASP A 78 -13.19 -9.52 -2.43
C ASP A 78 -11.98 -10.43 -2.26
N SER A 79 -10.78 -9.94 -2.59
CA SER A 79 -9.54 -10.69 -2.41
C SER A 79 -9.18 -10.86 -0.94
N ALA A 80 -9.40 -9.84 -0.11
CA ALA A 80 -9.12 -9.88 1.31
C ALA A 80 -10.08 -10.83 2.04
N GLU A 81 -11.40 -10.64 1.84
CA GLU A 81 -12.45 -11.47 2.44
C GLU A 81 -12.29 -12.95 2.04
N GLY A 82 -12.06 -13.21 0.75
CA GLY A 82 -11.83 -14.57 0.26
C GLY A 82 -10.56 -15.24 0.80
N SER A 83 -9.64 -14.48 1.40
CA SER A 83 -8.39 -14.99 1.98
C SER A 83 -8.48 -15.18 3.50
N ASN A 84 -9.20 -14.28 4.17
CA ASN A 84 -9.47 -14.33 5.59
C ASN A 84 -10.76 -13.57 5.87
N ASN A 85 -11.77 -14.24 6.43
CA ASN A 85 -13.07 -13.66 6.74
C ASN A 85 -13.05 -12.62 7.86
N LEU A 86 -11.90 -12.43 8.53
CA LEU A 86 -11.67 -11.36 9.51
C LEU A 86 -11.01 -10.12 8.88
N TRP A 87 -10.61 -10.18 7.61
CA TRP A 87 -9.98 -9.06 6.93
C TRP A 87 -11.03 -8.20 6.23
N GLU A 88 -10.95 -6.90 6.50
CA GLU A 88 -11.76 -5.88 5.87
C GLU A 88 -10.87 -4.80 5.25
N VAL A 89 -11.35 -4.15 4.20
CA VAL A 89 -10.68 -3.03 3.55
C VAL A 89 -11.49 -1.77 3.81
N ASN A 90 -10.94 -0.85 4.60
CA ASN A 90 -11.64 0.37 4.96
C ASN A 90 -11.67 1.36 3.78
N MET A 91 -12.88 1.74 3.37
CA MET A 91 -13.13 2.63 2.23
C MET A 91 -12.67 4.08 2.46
N ASP A 92 -12.60 4.53 3.72
CA ASP A 92 -12.21 5.90 4.10
C ASP A 92 -10.70 6.11 4.17
N THR A 93 -9.92 5.04 4.03
CA THR A 93 -8.44 5.07 4.20
C THR A 93 -7.67 5.11 2.89
N TRP A 94 -8.35 5.37 1.78
CA TRP A 94 -7.71 5.42 0.46
C TRP A 94 -6.97 6.73 0.22
N HIS A 95 -5.74 6.59 -0.26
CA HIS A 95 -4.89 7.69 -0.65
C HIS A 95 -4.22 7.39 -1.98
N THR A 96 -4.14 8.39 -2.86
CA THR A 96 -3.23 8.31 -4.01
C THR A 96 -1.95 9.05 -3.70
N ILE A 97 -0.83 8.43 -4.03
CA ILE A 97 0.52 9.00 -3.89
C ILE A 97 1.11 9.20 -5.28
N ARG A 98 1.65 10.40 -5.51
CA ARG A 98 2.38 10.74 -6.73
C ARG A 98 3.81 11.13 -6.38
N SER A 99 4.78 10.46 -7.01
CA SER A 99 6.19 10.86 -6.99
C SER A 99 6.53 11.62 -8.27
N VAL A 100 7.30 12.70 -8.17
CA VAL A 100 7.80 13.47 -9.32
C VAL A 100 9.33 13.35 -9.44
N PRO A 101 9.90 13.51 -10.65
CA PRO A 101 11.34 13.38 -10.86
C PRO A 101 12.18 14.32 -9.98
N GLY A 102 13.39 13.86 -9.58
CA GLY A 102 14.34 14.63 -8.76
C GLY A 102 14.27 14.36 -7.25
N GLY A 103 13.26 13.62 -6.79
CA GLY A 103 13.10 13.25 -5.39
C GLY A 103 14.10 12.18 -4.91
N LYS A 104 14.49 12.27 -3.63
CA LYS A 104 15.22 11.20 -2.95
C LYS A 104 14.27 10.10 -2.49
N THR A 105 14.81 8.90 -2.28
CA THR A 105 14.06 7.80 -1.66
C THR A 105 13.48 8.21 -0.31
N GLN A 106 12.25 7.78 -0.04
CA GLN A 106 11.62 7.95 1.27
C GLN A 106 12.45 7.25 2.34
N ALA A 107 12.49 7.80 3.55
CA ALA A 107 13.14 7.11 4.66
C ALA A 107 12.42 5.79 4.93
N VAL A 108 13.19 4.76 5.26
CA VAL A 108 12.63 3.44 5.60
C VAL A 108 11.74 3.59 6.83
N HIS A 109 10.51 3.07 6.74
CA HIS A 109 9.53 3.10 7.82
C HIS A 109 8.58 1.91 7.70
N ARG A 110 7.74 1.75 8.72
CA ARG A 110 6.56 0.88 8.69
C ARG A 110 5.34 1.78 8.72
N ASP A 111 4.31 1.42 7.97
CA ASP A 111 3.04 2.15 7.98
C ASP A 111 2.39 2.07 9.36
N PHE A 112 2.46 0.89 9.98
CA PHE A 112 1.98 0.64 11.33
C PHE A 112 3.17 0.36 12.27
N PRO A 113 3.29 1.10 13.39
CA PRO A 113 4.31 0.80 14.38
C PRO A 113 4.01 -0.52 15.10
N SER A 114 5.05 -1.22 15.56
CA SER A 114 4.92 -2.57 16.14
C SER A 114 3.92 -2.65 17.29
N PHE A 115 3.84 -1.61 18.14
CA PHE A 115 2.88 -1.60 19.24
C PHE A 115 1.42 -1.58 18.78
N GLN A 116 1.10 -0.92 17.64
CA GLN A 116 -0.25 -0.95 17.08
C GLN A 116 -0.56 -2.34 16.53
N ILE A 117 0.38 -2.94 15.79
CA ILE A 117 0.23 -4.31 15.26
C ILE A 117 0.00 -5.31 16.42
N SER A 118 0.84 -5.26 17.46
CA SER A 118 0.68 -6.13 18.64
C SER A 118 -0.64 -5.92 19.35
N ARG A 119 -1.09 -4.67 19.50
CA ARG A 119 -2.38 -4.36 20.15
C ARG A 119 -3.57 -4.90 19.35
N VAL A 120 -3.57 -4.74 18.02
CA VAL A 120 -4.63 -5.28 17.15
C VAL A 120 -4.63 -6.80 17.21
N TYR A 121 -3.44 -7.42 17.14
CA TYR A 121 -3.32 -8.88 17.26
C TYR A 121 -3.84 -9.42 18.59
N LEU A 122 -3.49 -8.79 19.72
CA LEU A 122 -3.93 -9.23 21.04
C LEU A 122 -5.44 -9.08 21.26
N ARG A 123 -6.09 -8.10 20.61
CA ARG A 123 -7.51 -7.82 20.80
C ARG A 123 -8.41 -8.56 19.81
N HIS A 124 -7.95 -8.71 18.58
CA HIS A 124 -8.78 -9.15 17.46
C HIS A 124 -8.21 -10.37 16.74
N HIS A 125 -7.05 -10.88 17.15
CA HIS A 125 -6.32 -11.95 16.44
C HIS A 125 -6.09 -11.64 14.95
N ALA A 126 -6.04 -10.35 14.61
CA ALA A 126 -5.84 -9.84 13.26
C ALA A 126 -4.56 -9.00 13.19
N VAL A 127 -4.02 -8.81 11.99
CA VAL A 127 -2.94 -7.84 11.76
C VAL A 127 -3.40 -6.80 10.77
N GLN A 128 -2.98 -5.56 11.01
CA GLN A 128 -3.20 -4.48 10.07
C GLN A 128 -2.10 -4.51 9.00
N GLY A 129 -2.49 -4.32 7.75
CA GLY A 129 -1.58 -4.25 6.61
C GLY A 129 -2.05 -3.17 5.64
N SER A 130 -1.13 -2.73 4.79
CA SER A 130 -1.42 -1.80 3.70
C SER A 130 -1.48 -2.56 2.39
N VAL A 131 -2.42 -2.18 1.52
CA VAL A 131 -2.43 -2.58 0.12
C VAL A 131 -1.92 -1.40 -0.70
N ILE A 132 -0.94 -1.66 -1.57
CA ILE A 132 -0.39 -0.65 -2.47
C ILE A 132 -0.60 -1.13 -3.90
N ILE A 133 -1.18 -0.26 -4.71
CA ILE A 133 -1.56 -0.57 -6.09
C ILE A 133 -0.79 0.35 -7.02
N ALA A 134 0.04 -0.24 -7.87
CA ALA A 134 0.68 0.48 -8.96
C ALA A 134 -0.31 0.61 -10.11
N ILE A 135 -0.81 1.83 -10.33
CA ILE A 135 -1.70 2.17 -11.45
C ILE A 135 -0.96 2.89 -12.59
N MET A 136 0.35 3.13 -12.42
CA MET A 136 1.21 3.75 -13.42
C MET A 136 2.40 2.84 -13.73
N ASN A 137 2.74 2.74 -15.02
CA ASN A 137 3.94 2.04 -15.46
C ASN A 137 5.21 2.68 -14.88
N GLY A 138 6.22 1.83 -14.62
CA GLY A 138 7.49 2.27 -14.06
C GLY A 138 7.41 2.69 -12.58
N THR A 139 6.32 2.38 -11.89
CA THR A 139 6.23 2.56 -10.44
C THR A 139 7.23 1.64 -9.75
N LEU A 140 8.15 2.25 -8.99
CA LEU A 140 9.16 1.52 -8.21
C LEU A 140 8.78 1.56 -6.74
N PHE A 141 8.79 0.41 -6.07
CA PHE A 141 8.55 0.32 -4.64
C PHE A 141 9.70 -0.39 -3.92
N HIS A 142 10.32 0.27 -2.95
CA HIS A 142 11.43 -0.31 -2.20
C HIS A 142 10.93 -0.99 -0.92
N VAL A 143 11.28 -2.27 -0.76
CA VAL A 143 10.87 -3.09 0.38
C VAL A 143 12.06 -3.71 1.09
N TYR A 144 11.84 -4.04 2.36
CA TYR A 144 12.81 -4.70 3.23
C TYR A 144 12.17 -5.98 3.78
N PRO A 145 12.48 -7.15 3.19
CA PRO A 145 11.86 -8.41 3.56
C PRO A 145 12.30 -8.88 4.95
N ARG A 146 11.42 -9.62 5.62
CA ARG A 146 11.61 -10.27 6.93
C ARG A 146 11.80 -9.29 8.09
N CYS A 147 11.09 -8.15 8.05
CA CYS A 147 11.22 -7.06 9.02
C CYS A 147 9.95 -6.73 9.82
N ILE A 148 8.96 -7.65 9.88
CA ILE A 148 7.72 -7.44 10.65
C ILE A 148 8.02 -7.14 12.13
N GLY A 149 8.94 -7.90 12.75
CA GLY A 149 9.33 -7.74 14.16
C GLY A 149 10.69 -7.06 14.40
N GLY A 150 11.54 -6.92 13.38
CA GLY A 150 12.94 -6.48 13.52
C GLY A 150 13.31 -5.25 12.68
N GLN A 151 14.41 -4.59 13.03
CA GLN A 151 14.92 -3.45 12.25
C GLN A 151 15.31 -3.88 10.82
N PRO A 152 15.05 -3.04 9.80
CA PRO A 152 15.43 -3.36 8.42
C PRO A 152 16.95 -3.33 8.25
N GLU A 153 17.51 -4.39 7.68
CA GLU A 153 18.91 -4.44 7.27
C GLU A 153 19.07 -3.76 5.91
N LYS A 154 19.90 -2.71 5.83
CA LYS A 154 20.09 -1.91 4.60
C LYS A 154 20.50 -2.74 3.39
N GLY A 155 21.29 -3.81 3.59
CA GLY A 155 21.77 -4.70 2.53
C GLY A 155 20.69 -5.61 1.92
N LYS A 156 19.51 -5.70 2.53
CA LYS A 156 18.40 -6.55 2.07
C LYS A 156 17.34 -5.78 1.27
N ARG A 157 17.60 -4.52 0.91
CA ARG A 157 16.65 -3.71 0.12
C ARG A 157 16.37 -4.37 -1.23
N LEU A 158 15.09 -4.57 -1.52
CA LEU A 158 14.61 -4.99 -2.84
C LEU A 158 13.83 -3.84 -3.49
N THR A 159 13.86 -3.76 -4.81
CA THR A 159 13.03 -2.83 -5.59
C THR A 159 12.05 -3.66 -6.40
N LEU A 160 10.77 -3.43 -6.15
CA LEU A 160 9.65 -4.04 -6.85
C LEU A 160 9.26 -3.18 -8.05
N GLN A 161 8.85 -3.87 -9.11
CA GLN A 161 8.25 -3.35 -10.34
C GLN A 161 6.98 -4.14 -10.61
#